data_AF-A0A846WG79-F1
#
_entry.id   AF-A0A846WG79-F1
#
_cell.length_a   1.000
_cell.length_b   1.000
_cell.length_c   1.000
_cell.angle_alpha   90.00
_cell.angle_beta   90.00
_cell.angle_gamma   90.00
#
_symmetry.space_group_name_H-M   'P 1'
#
loop_
_entity.id
_entity.type
_entity.pdbx_description
1 polymer ?
#
loop_
_entity_poly.entity_id
_entity_poly.type
_entity_poly.pdbx_seq_one_letter_code
_entity_poly.pdbx_strand_id
1 'polypeptide(L)'
;MPRRTLVDDYPHKMGGHCGSGAMRDLLHWHGLGWDGPPDEGLVFALGGALGLSYLRSSDLVPPLYLVGRGADFEIDLPRRLGAQVQVLTTDDPREGWSWVLDELEAGRPSLVWGDIGELPYLRVQFQMSRHDIVVIGHDEAEGIAFVVDNDRAEVQKVPLDALARARSSKSFPQPTRHCTYRISWPSALPDVAEVAAEAFRQSAAGMRRPSQPGIVDLRTAASGAEGLAAAVQLAADIQTWADLPVDDLETLLFSLSAFIEKAGTGGGLFRRLLADGCADVARLTGDSATAQLAVAASRCAQAWTATARAGIRRDVDIRVRLAGVASAASQLPELELDLVASLEAASSSLTAADR
;
A
#
# COMPACT_ATOMS: atom_id res chain seq x y z
N MET A 1 -16.89 35.71 -5.21
CA MET A 1 -15.54 35.99 -4.67
C MET A 1 -14.77 34.69 -4.73
N PRO A 2 -13.48 34.68 -5.10
CA PRO A 2 -12.71 33.43 -5.15
C PRO A 2 -12.75 32.77 -3.78
N ARG A 3 -13.12 31.49 -3.75
CA ARG A 3 -13.40 30.75 -2.53
C ARG A 3 -12.12 30.05 -2.08
N ARG A 4 -11.71 30.32 -0.85
CA ARG A 4 -10.72 29.52 -0.13
C ARG A 4 -11.47 28.61 0.84
N THR A 5 -11.18 27.32 0.77
CA THR A 5 -11.72 26.30 1.67
C THR A 5 -10.54 25.51 2.22
N LEU A 6 -10.51 25.28 3.53
CA LEU A 6 -9.50 24.47 4.18
C LEU A 6 -10.15 23.70 5.34
N VAL A 7 -9.87 22.41 5.41
CA VAL A 7 -10.17 21.58 6.56
C VAL A 7 -9.08 21.86 7.60
N ASP A 8 -9.45 22.56 8.66
CA ASP A 8 -8.55 22.92 9.76
C ASP A 8 -8.22 21.70 10.63
N ASP A 9 -7.06 21.70 11.29
CA ASP A 9 -6.64 20.68 12.26
C ASP A 9 -6.63 19.22 11.75
N TYR A 10 -6.46 19.00 10.43
CA TYR A 10 -6.32 17.66 9.87
C TYR A 10 -5.08 16.94 10.46
N PRO A 11 -5.22 15.75 11.08
CA PRO A 11 -4.20 15.17 11.96
C PRO A 11 -3.13 14.39 11.19
N HIS A 12 -2.54 15.04 10.20
CA HIS A 12 -1.60 14.42 9.30
C HIS A 12 -0.31 13.97 10.00
N LYS A 13 0.12 12.75 9.69
CA LYS A 13 1.47 12.25 10.02
C LYS A 13 2.09 11.60 8.79
N MET A 14 3.42 11.54 8.74
CA MET A 14 4.09 10.71 7.74
C MET A 14 3.64 9.25 7.85
N GLY A 15 3.61 8.56 6.70
CA GLY A 15 3.20 7.17 6.60
C GLY A 15 4.16 6.36 5.73
N GLY A 16 4.31 5.09 6.05
CA GLY A 16 5.12 4.14 5.28
C GLY A 16 4.51 3.79 3.92
N HIS A 17 3.20 3.95 3.78
CA HIS A 17 2.45 3.73 2.55
C HIS A 17 1.35 4.79 2.37
N CYS A 18 1.12 5.21 1.12
CA CYS A 18 0.16 6.25 0.77
C CYS A 18 -1.27 5.90 1.20
N GLY A 19 -1.77 4.72 0.85
CA GLY A 19 -3.14 4.30 1.17
C GLY A 19 -3.38 4.13 2.68
N SER A 20 -2.54 3.37 3.39
CA SER A 20 -2.72 3.13 4.84
C SER A 20 -2.44 4.37 5.67
N GLY A 21 -1.45 5.19 5.29
CA GLY A 21 -1.19 6.47 5.94
C GLY A 21 -2.37 7.44 5.79
N ALA A 22 -2.93 7.55 4.59
CA ALA A 22 -4.11 8.37 4.34
C ALA A 22 -5.34 7.86 5.11
N MET A 23 -5.61 6.55 5.07
CA MET A 23 -6.74 5.96 5.80
C MET A 23 -6.61 6.11 7.33
N ARG A 24 -5.39 6.02 7.87
CA ARG A 24 -5.11 6.31 9.28
C ARG A 24 -5.51 7.74 9.65
N ASP A 25 -5.08 8.71 8.86
CA ASP A 25 -5.36 10.12 9.11
C ASP A 25 -6.86 10.44 8.95
N LEU A 26 -7.54 9.79 7.98
CA LEU A 26 -8.99 9.88 7.82
C LEU A 26 -9.75 9.30 9.01
N LEU A 27 -9.37 8.11 9.50
CA LEU A 27 -10.00 7.52 10.69
C LEU A 27 -9.83 8.42 11.91
N HIS A 28 -8.63 8.97 12.12
CA HIS A 28 -8.37 9.93 13.18
C HIS A 28 -9.22 11.20 13.01
N TRP A 29 -9.29 11.77 11.81
CA TRP A 29 -10.12 12.94 11.53
C TRP A 29 -11.60 12.70 11.87
N HIS A 30 -12.11 11.51 11.59
CA HIS A 30 -13.48 11.12 11.94
C HIS A 30 -13.67 10.72 13.41
N GLY A 31 -12.64 10.80 14.25
CA GLY A 31 -12.68 10.40 15.65
C GLY A 31 -12.87 8.89 15.86
N LEU A 32 -12.48 8.09 14.86
CA LEU A 32 -12.65 6.64 14.87
C LEU A 32 -11.38 5.94 15.35
N GLY A 33 -11.58 4.96 16.24
CA GLY A 33 -10.54 4.10 16.80
C GLY A 33 -11.09 3.28 17.96
N TRP A 34 -10.28 2.39 18.52
CA TRP A 34 -10.68 1.53 19.65
C TRP A 34 -10.15 2.09 20.97
N ASP A 35 -8.82 2.17 21.10
CA ASP A 35 -8.14 2.79 22.26
C ASP A 35 -7.58 4.18 21.90
N GLY A 36 -8.36 4.96 21.14
CA GLY A 36 -7.90 6.19 20.50
C GLY A 36 -7.53 6.00 19.03
N PRO A 37 -6.93 7.02 18.38
CA PRO A 37 -6.62 6.98 16.95
C PRO A 37 -5.74 5.78 16.60
N PRO A 38 -6.06 5.00 15.56
CA PRO A 38 -5.27 3.82 15.21
C PRO A 38 -3.92 4.23 14.62
N ASP A 39 -2.91 3.39 14.81
CA ASP A 39 -1.64 3.51 14.10
C ASP A 39 -1.73 2.90 12.69
N GLU A 40 -0.79 3.27 11.81
CA GLU A 40 -0.80 2.84 10.40
C GLU A 40 -0.78 1.31 10.24
N GLY A 41 0.00 0.62 11.08
CA GLY A 41 0.09 -0.83 11.07
C GLY A 41 -1.26 -1.50 11.30
N LEU A 42 -2.00 -1.06 12.33
CA LEU A 42 -3.35 -1.55 12.61
C LEU A 42 -4.28 -1.32 11.42
N VAL A 43 -4.25 -0.12 10.84
CA VAL A 43 -5.06 0.24 9.65
C VAL A 43 -4.74 -0.68 8.47
N PHE A 44 -3.46 -0.94 8.20
CA PHE A 44 -3.05 -1.87 7.14
C PHE A 44 -3.53 -3.31 7.40
N ALA A 45 -3.28 -3.82 8.61
CA ALA A 45 -3.64 -5.19 9.00
C ALA A 45 -5.15 -5.43 8.90
N LEU A 46 -5.97 -4.49 9.40
CA LEU A 46 -7.43 -4.57 9.32
C LEU A 46 -7.98 -4.35 7.91
N GLY A 47 -7.17 -3.88 6.96
CA GLY A 47 -7.53 -3.79 5.55
C GLY A 47 -7.59 -5.14 4.84
N GLY A 48 -6.93 -6.17 5.38
CA GLY A 48 -6.96 -7.53 4.83
C GLY A 48 -6.33 -7.64 3.45
N ALA A 49 -5.41 -6.74 3.12
CA ALA A 49 -4.87 -6.56 1.78
C ALA A 49 -3.46 -7.16 1.60
N LEU A 50 -2.98 -8.02 2.50
CA LEU A 50 -1.71 -8.71 2.26
C LEU A 50 -1.81 -9.50 0.94
N GLY A 51 -0.82 -9.30 0.09
CA GLY A 51 -0.73 -9.98 -1.19
C GLY A 51 0.73 -10.10 -1.61
N LEU A 52 0.91 -10.65 -2.81
CA LEU A 52 2.20 -10.64 -3.48
C LEU A 52 1.94 -10.79 -4.97
N SER A 53 2.44 -9.88 -5.78
CA SER A 53 2.48 -10.02 -7.23
C SER A 53 3.89 -9.76 -7.70
N TYR A 54 4.40 -10.67 -8.52
CA TYR A 54 5.71 -10.57 -9.13
C TYR A 54 5.57 -10.72 -10.64
N LEU A 55 6.20 -9.82 -11.37
CA LEU A 55 6.17 -9.76 -12.83
C LEU A 55 7.56 -9.39 -13.35
N ARG A 56 8.06 -10.15 -14.33
CA ARG A 56 9.24 -9.77 -15.11
C ARG A 56 8.86 -9.64 -16.59
N SER A 57 9.15 -8.49 -17.18
CA SER A 57 8.88 -8.23 -18.59
C SER A 57 9.83 -7.17 -19.13
N SER A 58 10.31 -7.36 -20.37
CA SER A 58 11.09 -6.35 -21.09
C SER A 58 10.28 -5.10 -21.45
N ASP A 59 8.95 -5.17 -21.40
CA ASP A 59 8.05 -4.05 -21.71
C ASP A 59 7.89 -3.10 -20.51
N LEU A 60 8.40 -3.47 -19.34
CA LEU A 60 8.39 -2.63 -18.15
C LEU A 60 9.70 -1.86 -18.01
N VAL A 61 9.63 -0.66 -17.44
CA VAL A 61 10.80 0.13 -17.06
C VAL A 61 10.64 0.53 -15.60
N PRO A 62 11.37 -0.09 -14.66
CA PRO A 62 12.34 -1.19 -14.83
C PRO A 62 11.69 -2.53 -15.26
N PRO A 63 12.44 -3.52 -15.79
CA PRO A 63 11.88 -4.76 -16.38
C PRO A 63 11.32 -5.76 -15.36
N LEU A 64 10.97 -5.28 -14.17
CA LEU A 64 10.50 -5.98 -13.00
C LEU A 64 9.41 -5.14 -12.35
N TYR A 65 8.33 -5.77 -11.90
CA TYR A 65 7.39 -5.20 -10.96
C TYR A 65 7.15 -6.16 -9.80
N LEU A 66 7.19 -5.64 -8.57
CA LEU A 66 6.97 -6.39 -7.35
C LEU A 66 6.09 -5.56 -6.41
N VAL A 67 5.01 -6.14 -5.91
CA VAL A 67 4.14 -5.49 -4.93
C VAL A 67 3.63 -6.48 -3.89
N GLY A 68 3.59 -6.06 -2.62
CA GLY A 68 3.24 -6.91 -1.47
C GLY A 68 1.82 -6.74 -0.95
N ARG A 69 0.91 -6.15 -1.73
CA ARG A 69 -0.49 -5.98 -1.34
C ARG A 69 -1.43 -6.16 -2.52
N GLY A 70 -2.69 -6.47 -2.20
CA GLY A 70 -3.80 -6.47 -3.14
C GLY A 70 -4.24 -5.07 -3.55
N ALA A 71 -5.10 -5.02 -4.55
CA ALA A 71 -5.61 -3.78 -5.11
C ALA A 71 -6.59 -3.06 -4.16
N ASP A 72 -7.52 -3.78 -3.53
CA ASP A 72 -8.77 -3.16 -3.06
C ASP A 72 -8.78 -2.67 -1.60
N PHE A 73 -7.61 -2.45 -0.98
CA PHE A 73 -7.52 -1.94 0.41
C PHE A 73 -8.42 -0.72 0.67
N GLU A 74 -8.39 0.26 -0.24
CA GLU A 74 -9.10 1.53 -0.09
C GLU A 74 -10.64 1.35 -0.15
N ILE A 75 -11.09 0.15 -0.53
CA ILE A 75 -12.50 -0.27 -0.60
C ILE A 75 -12.82 -1.21 0.57
N ASP A 76 -11.97 -2.21 0.78
CA ASP A 76 -12.19 -3.29 1.74
C ASP A 76 -12.09 -2.81 3.18
N LEU A 77 -11.12 -1.96 3.51
CA LEU A 77 -10.99 -1.40 4.85
C LEU A 77 -12.26 -0.63 5.25
N PRO A 78 -12.72 0.40 4.51
CA PRO A 78 -13.94 1.12 4.88
C PRO A 78 -15.16 0.18 5.02
N ARG A 79 -15.38 -0.74 4.08
CA ARG A 79 -16.51 -1.68 4.14
C ARG A 79 -16.46 -2.56 5.38
N ARG A 80 -15.29 -3.09 5.71
CA ARG A 80 -15.10 -3.95 6.88
C ARG A 80 -15.30 -3.19 8.18
N LEU A 81 -14.98 -1.90 8.20
CA LEU A 81 -15.25 -1.01 9.32
C LEU A 81 -16.70 -0.50 9.37
N GLY A 82 -17.58 -0.97 8.49
CA GLY A 82 -19.00 -0.58 8.47
C GLY A 82 -19.30 0.71 7.71
N ALA A 83 -18.33 1.27 6.98
CA ALA A 83 -18.54 2.44 6.14
C ALA A 83 -19.12 2.07 4.77
N GLN A 84 -19.77 3.05 4.13
CA GLN A 84 -20.11 2.98 2.72
C GLN A 84 -19.00 3.64 1.90
N VAL A 85 -18.52 2.97 0.85
CA VAL A 85 -17.49 3.50 -0.04
C VAL A 85 -17.99 3.55 -1.48
N GLN A 86 -17.81 4.70 -2.11
CA GLN A 86 -18.04 4.92 -3.54
C GLN A 86 -16.70 5.29 -4.19
N VAL A 87 -16.34 4.55 -5.25
CA VAL A 87 -15.16 4.84 -6.08
C VAL A 87 -15.65 5.56 -7.32
N LEU A 88 -15.43 6.87 -7.38
CA LEU A 88 -15.84 7.71 -8.49
C LEU A 88 -14.68 7.85 -9.46
N THR A 89 -14.92 7.60 -10.76
CA THR A 89 -13.92 7.79 -11.82
C THR A 89 -14.55 8.47 -13.03
N THR A 90 -13.83 9.39 -13.64
CA THR A 90 -14.23 10.12 -14.84
C THR A 90 -13.01 10.55 -15.64
N ASP A 91 -13.18 10.71 -16.94
CA ASP A 91 -12.17 11.32 -17.81
C ASP A 91 -12.40 12.84 -17.97
N ASP A 92 -13.48 13.39 -17.39
CA ASP A 92 -13.76 14.84 -17.37
C ASP A 92 -13.10 15.51 -16.14
N PRO A 93 -12.10 16.38 -16.34
CA PRO A 93 -11.40 17.04 -15.22
C PRO A 93 -12.30 17.97 -14.41
N ARG A 94 -13.34 18.56 -15.01
CA ARG A 94 -14.28 19.44 -14.29
C ARG A 94 -15.16 18.64 -13.36
N GLU A 95 -15.67 17.51 -13.85
CA GLU A 95 -16.47 16.60 -13.03
C GLU A 95 -15.61 16.03 -11.88
N GLY A 96 -14.41 15.53 -12.18
CA GLY A 96 -13.51 14.97 -11.18
C GLY A 96 -13.11 15.98 -10.09
N TRP A 97 -12.89 17.25 -10.47
CA TRP A 97 -12.63 18.32 -9.51
C TRP A 97 -13.87 18.71 -8.70
N SER A 98 -15.05 18.72 -9.33
CA SER A 98 -16.31 19.03 -8.63
C SER A 98 -16.56 18.09 -7.45
N TRP A 99 -16.20 16.81 -7.58
CA TRP A 99 -16.38 15.85 -6.49
C TRP A 99 -15.53 16.14 -5.25
N VAL A 100 -14.33 16.69 -5.46
CA VAL A 100 -13.43 17.11 -4.38
C VAL A 100 -13.99 18.36 -3.70
N LEU A 101 -14.45 19.32 -4.51
CA LEU A 101 -15.04 20.54 -3.99
C LEU A 101 -16.26 20.21 -3.12
N ASP A 102 -17.14 19.32 -3.56
CA ASP A 102 -18.31 18.88 -2.76
C ASP A 102 -17.90 18.36 -1.36
N GLU A 103 -16.82 17.57 -1.27
CA GLU A 103 -16.32 17.05 0.01
C GLU A 103 -15.77 18.19 0.88
N LEU A 104 -14.92 19.04 0.30
CA LEU A 104 -14.29 20.16 1.02
C LEU A 104 -15.33 21.18 1.50
N GLU A 105 -16.33 21.49 0.69
CA GLU A 105 -17.43 22.40 1.05
C GLU A 105 -18.28 21.85 2.19
N ALA A 106 -18.33 20.52 2.32
CA ALA A 106 -18.96 19.85 3.45
C ALA A 106 -18.01 19.62 4.63
N GLY A 107 -16.81 20.24 4.62
CA GLY A 107 -15.82 20.17 5.69
C GLY A 107 -15.09 18.84 5.77
N ARG A 108 -15.07 18.05 4.69
CA ARG A 108 -14.44 16.72 4.66
C ARG A 108 -13.19 16.70 3.78
N PRO A 109 -12.10 16.07 4.23
CA PRO A 109 -10.92 15.82 3.40
C PRO A 109 -11.25 14.78 2.31
N SER A 110 -10.65 14.92 1.13
CA SER A 110 -10.95 14.07 -0.04
C SER A 110 -9.78 13.17 -0.40
N LEU A 111 -9.98 11.85 -0.34
CA LEU A 111 -9.00 10.83 -0.76
C LEU A 111 -9.09 10.61 -2.27
N VAL A 112 -7.96 10.77 -2.96
CA VAL A 112 -7.91 10.74 -4.44
C VAL A 112 -6.64 10.06 -4.92
N TRP A 113 -6.66 9.54 -6.15
CA TRP A 113 -5.44 9.11 -6.81
C TRP A 113 -4.74 10.24 -7.53
N GLY A 114 -3.42 10.22 -7.51
CA GLY A 114 -2.56 11.01 -8.39
C GLY A 114 -1.41 10.18 -8.94
N ASP A 115 -0.77 10.69 -9.99
CA ASP A 115 0.52 10.21 -10.46
C ASP A 115 1.66 10.95 -9.75
N ILE A 116 2.56 10.20 -9.12
CA ILE A 116 3.71 10.77 -8.41
C ILE A 116 4.62 11.62 -9.29
N GLY A 117 4.69 11.34 -10.60
CA GLY A 117 5.54 12.06 -11.55
C GLY A 117 5.02 13.47 -11.86
N GLU A 118 3.73 13.71 -11.64
CA GLU A 118 3.07 15.01 -11.86
C GLU A 118 2.97 15.85 -10.57
N LEU A 119 3.27 15.25 -9.41
CA LEU A 119 3.24 15.93 -8.12
C LEU A 119 4.57 16.69 -7.88
N PRO A 120 4.56 18.04 -7.89
CA PRO A 120 5.78 18.84 -8.00
C PRO A 120 6.70 18.76 -6.77
N TYR A 121 6.16 18.35 -5.62
CA TYR A 121 6.91 18.23 -4.36
C TYR A 121 7.67 16.89 -4.24
N LEU A 122 7.33 15.87 -5.03
CA LEU A 122 8.01 14.57 -4.99
C LEU A 122 9.31 14.58 -5.81
N ARG A 123 9.35 15.34 -6.91
CA ARG A 123 10.53 15.49 -7.79
C ARG A 123 11.12 14.15 -8.25
N VAL A 124 10.24 13.19 -8.53
CA VAL A 124 10.61 11.86 -9.04
C VAL A 124 10.52 11.83 -10.57
N GLN A 125 11.36 11.01 -11.20
CA GLN A 125 11.28 10.73 -12.65
C GLN A 125 10.40 9.53 -12.98
N PHE A 126 10.11 8.70 -11.97
CA PHE A 126 9.27 7.53 -12.12
C PHE A 126 7.79 7.94 -12.16
N GLN A 127 7.02 7.35 -13.08
CA GLN A 127 5.58 7.53 -13.14
C GLN A 127 4.89 6.36 -12.47
N MET A 128 3.93 6.66 -11.59
CA MET A 128 3.13 5.66 -10.90
C MET A 128 1.77 6.27 -10.58
N SER A 129 0.76 5.83 -11.32
CA SER A 129 -0.56 6.43 -11.38
C SER A 129 -1.51 6.03 -10.24
N ARG A 130 -1.04 5.20 -9.30
CA ARG A 130 -1.84 4.67 -8.18
C ARG A 130 -1.25 5.13 -6.84
N HIS A 131 -1.14 6.44 -6.67
CA HIS A 131 -0.69 7.06 -5.43
C HIS A 131 -1.84 7.76 -4.73
N ASP A 132 -2.15 7.33 -3.52
CA ASP A 132 -3.19 7.96 -2.71
C ASP A 132 -2.68 9.26 -2.07
N ILE A 133 -3.41 10.34 -2.29
CA ILE A 133 -3.19 11.63 -1.63
C ILE A 133 -4.51 12.14 -1.06
N VAL A 134 -4.44 13.00 -0.04
CA VAL A 134 -5.63 13.61 0.53
C VAL A 134 -5.61 15.11 0.26
N VAL A 135 -6.67 15.61 -0.39
CA VAL A 135 -6.90 17.04 -0.59
C VAL A 135 -7.69 17.55 0.59
N ILE A 136 -7.13 18.52 1.32
CA ILE A 136 -7.75 19.12 2.52
C ILE A 136 -8.22 20.55 2.28
N GLY A 137 -7.99 21.12 1.10
CA GLY A 137 -8.44 22.47 0.80
C GLY A 137 -8.08 22.94 -0.60
N HIS A 138 -8.55 24.13 -0.96
CA HIS A 138 -8.16 24.84 -2.16
C HIS A 138 -8.20 26.35 -1.95
N ASP A 139 -7.42 27.08 -2.74
CA ASP A 139 -7.51 28.52 -2.91
C ASP A 139 -7.63 28.83 -4.41
N GLU A 140 -8.82 29.24 -4.82
CA GLU A 140 -9.11 29.53 -6.23
C GLU A 140 -8.40 30.81 -6.72
N ALA A 141 -8.17 31.78 -5.84
CA ALA A 141 -7.47 33.02 -6.21
C ALA A 141 -5.99 32.75 -6.49
N GLU A 142 -5.37 31.90 -5.67
CA GLU A 142 -3.97 31.49 -5.84
C GLU A 142 -3.82 30.36 -6.88
N GLY A 143 -4.91 29.68 -7.25
CA GLY A 143 -4.88 28.57 -8.20
C GLY A 143 -4.20 27.32 -7.64
N ILE A 144 -4.37 27.04 -6.34
CA ILE A 144 -3.72 25.92 -5.64
C ILE A 144 -4.71 25.03 -4.87
N ALA A 145 -4.31 23.78 -4.64
CA ALA A 145 -4.88 22.86 -3.68
C ALA A 145 -3.93 22.63 -2.50
N PHE A 146 -4.47 22.37 -1.32
CA PHE A 146 -3.73 21.94 -0.14
C PHE A 146 -3.80 20.41 -0.06
N VAL A 147 -2.66 19.75 -0.19
CA VAL A 147 -2.53 18.29 -0.29
C VAL A 147 -1.65 17.77 0.83
N VAL A 148 -2.06 16.68 1.46
CA VAL A 148 -1.22 15.91 2.36
C VAL A 148 -0.88 14.56 1.72
N ASP A 149 0.31 14.08 2.02
CA ASP A 149 0.94 12.94 1.35
C ASP A 149 1.78 12.20 2.38
N ASN A 150 1.80 10.87 2.33
CA ASN A 150 2.49 10.04 3.31
C ASN A 150 4.00 10.32 3.39
N ASP A 151 4.61 10.78 2.29
CA ASP A 151 6.06 11.01 2.20
C ASP A 151 6.48 12.43 2.65
N ARG A 152 5.54 13.28 3.07
CA ARG A 152 5.82 14.64 3.56
C ARG A 152 5.22 14.82 4.95
N ALA A 153 5.84 15.64 5.80
CA ALA A 153 5.27 15.98 7.09
C ALA A 153 4.35 17.21 6.97
N GLU A 154 4.68 18.12 6.05
CA GLU A 154 3.98 19.37 5.84
C GLU A 154 2.87 19.24 4.80
N VAL A 155 1.82 20.05 4.96
CA VAL A 155 0.82 20.28 3.91
C VAL A 155 1.48 20.92 2.71
N GLN A 156 1.31 20.31 1.54
CA GLN A 156 1.84 20.78 0.27
C GLN A 156 0.85 21.70 -0.44
N LYS A 157 1.36 22.78 -1.04
CA LYS A 157 0.59 23.63 -1.96
C LYS A 157 0.83 23.15 -3.39
N VAL A 158 -0.19 22.62 -4.03
CA VAL A 158 -0.11 22.04 -5.38
C VAL A 158 -0.88 22.90 -6.36
N PRO A 159 -0.27 23.42 -7.44
CA PRO A 159 -1.00 24.10 -8.50
C PRO A 159 -2.15 23.24 -9.05
N LEU A 160 -3.33 23.82 -9.28
CA LEU A 160 -4.52 23.08 -9.71
C LEU A 160 -4.32 22.39 -11.07
N ASP A 161 -3.51 22.97 -11.97
CA ASP A 161 -3.16 22.37 -13.25
C ASP A 161 -2.27 21.13 -13.09
N ALA A 162 -1.30 21.17 -12.16
CA ALA A 162 -0.47 20.02 -11.81
C ALA A 162 -1.30 18.90 -11.17
N LEU A 163 -2.20 19.24 -10.25
CA LEU A 163 -3.12 18.28 -9.65
C LEU A 163 -4.04 17.65 -10.72
N ALA A 164 -4.55 18.43 -11.67
CA ALA A 164 -5.36 17.91 -12.76
C ALA A 164 -4.58 16.95 -13.67
N ARG A 165 -3.31 17.25 -14.00
CA ARG A 165 -2.44 16.32 -14.74
C ARG A 165 -2.21 15.03 -13.96
N ALA A 166 -1.82 15.13 -12.69
CA ALA A 166 -1.63 13.97 -11.82
C ALA A 166 -2.85 13.06 -11.80
N ARG A 167 -4.05 13.65 -11.74
CA ARG A 167 -5.33 12.94 -11.68
C ARG A 167 -5.89 12.49 -13.03
N SER A 168 -5.24 12.81 -14.15
CA SER A 168 -5.63 12.38 -15.49
C SER A 168 -4.58 11.47 -16.16
N SER A 169 -3.53 11.10 -15.42
CA SER A 169 -2.47 10.22 -15.90
C SER A 169 -3.02 8.88 -16.40
N LYS A 170 -2.45 8.42 -17.52
CA LYS A 170 -2.69 7.11 -18.14
C LYS A 170 -1.51 6.16 -17.93
N SER A 171 -0.56 6.53 -17.08
CA SER A 171 0.64 5.75 -16.83
C SER A 171 0.34 4.47 -16.05
N PHE A 172 1.37 3.65 -15.90
CA PHE A 172 1.31 2.39 -15.17
C PHE A 172 1.04 2.63 -13.66
N PRO A 173 0.30 1.74 -12.97
CA PRO A 173 -0.26 0.47 -13.46
C PRO A 173 -1.60 0.60 -14.19
N GLN A 174 -2.34 1.68 -13.98
CA GLN A 174 -3.64 1.90 -14.64
C GLN A 174 -4.02 3.38 -14.67
N PRO A 175 -4.87 3.82 -15.61
CA PRO A 175 -5.30 5.22 -15.66
C PRO A 175 -5.97 5.69 -14.35
N THR A 176 -5.58 6.87 -13.88
CA THR A 176 -6.13 7.51 -12.67
C THR A 176 -7.61 7.88 -12.80
N ARG A 177 -8.04 8.36 -13.98
CA ARG A 177 -9.42 8.73 -14.30
C ARG A 177 -10.08 9.57 -13.19
N HIS A 178 -9.36 10.59 -12.72
CA HIS A 178 -9.77 11.49 -11.63
C HIS A 178 -10.33 10.78 -10.39
N CYS A 179 -9.85 9.56 -10.10
CA CYS A 179 -10.36 8.69 -9.05
C CYS A 179 -10.50 9.43 -7.72
N THR A 180 -11.69 9.35 -7.13
CA THR A 180 -12.03 9.91 -5.82
C THR A 180 -12.77 8.87 -5.01
N TYR A 181 -12.31 8.63 -3.78
CA TYR A 181 -12.99 7.78 -2.82
C TYR A 181 -13.90 8.65 -1.95
N ARG A 182 -15.21 8.45 -2.08
CA ARG A 182 -16.18 9.02 -1.15
C ARG A 182 -16.53 7.97 -0.11
N ILE A 183 -16.19 8.26 1.14
CA ILE A 183 -16.36 7.33 2.25
C ILE A 183 -17.30 7.96 3.29
N SER A 184 -18.44 7.32 3.49
CA SER A 184 -19.36 7.64 4.57
C SER A 184 -19.08 6.71 5.75
N TRP A 185 -18.25 7.19 6.67
CA TRP A 185 -17.85 6.46 7.87
C TRP A 185 -19.01 6.29 8.86
N PRO A 186 -19.05 5.20 9.64
CA PRO A 186 -20.04 5.02 10.69
C PRO A 186 -19.73 5.91 11.90
N SER A 187 -20.68 6.04 12.81
CA SER A 187 -20.49 6.75 14.08
C SER A 187 -19.70 5.95 15.12
N ALA A 188 -19.58 4.63 14.94
CA ALA A 188 -18.85 3.74 15.81
C ALA A 188 -18.25 2.59 14.99
N LEU A 189 -17.06 2.15 15.38
CA LEU A 189 -16.41 1.00 14.76
C LEU A 189 -16.98 -0.32 15.30
N PRO A 190 -17.00 -1.39 14.48
CA PRO A 190 -17.28 -2.74 14.95
C PRO A 190 -16.17 -3.27 15.89
N ASP A 191 -16.41 -4.44 16.48
CA ASP A 191 -15.43 -5.10 17.34
C ASP A 191 -14.14 -5.40 16.57
N VAL A 192 -12.98 -5.09 17.16
CA VAL A 192 -11.68 -5.27 16.51
C VAL A 192 -11.36 -6.74 16.23
N ALA A 193 -11.81 -7.66 17.09
CA ALA A 193 -11.60 -9.10 16.90
C ALA A 193 -12.35 -9.59 15.66
N GLU A 194 -13.61 -9.18 15.46
CA GLU A 194 -14.41 -9.52 14.28
C GLU A 194 -13.76 -8.98 12.99
N VAL A 195 -13.36 -7.71 12.99
CA VAL A 195 -12.69 -7.07 11.85
C VAL A 195 -11.37 -7.75 11.53
N ALA A 196 -10.54 -8.00 12.54
CA ALA A 196 -9.23 -8.63 12.36
C ALA A 196 -9.37 -10.07 11.87
N ALA A 197 -10.33 -10.84 12.41
CA ALA A 197 -10.58 -12.21 11.98
C ALA A 197 -10.91 -12.28 10.48
N GLU A 198 -11.76 -11.37 9.99
CA GLU A 198 -12.11 -11.28 8.57
C GLU A 198 -10.90 -10.83 7.73
N ALA A 199 -10.18 -9.80 8.17
CA ALA A 199 -9.02 -9.26 7.45
C ALA A 199 -7.88 -10.30 7.31
N PHE A 200 -7.62 -11.07 8.38
CA PHE A 200 -6.62 -12.14 8.37
C PHE A 200 -7.03 -13.29 7.45
N ARG A 201 -8.32 -13.67 7.45
CA ARG A 201 -8.86 -14.68 6.54
C ARG A 201 -8.72 -14.26 5.09
N GLN A 202 -9.06 -13.01 4.77
CA GLN A 202 -8.92 -12.45 3.43
C GLN A 202 -7.46 -12.43 2.98
N SER A 203 -6.55 -11.98 3.83
CA SER A 203 -5.10 -11.96 3.57
C SER A 203 -4.56 -13.37 3.27
N ALA A 204 -4.91 -14.35 4.09
CA ALA A 204 -4.52 -15.74 3.87
C ALA A 204 -5.08 -16.30 2.57
N ALA A 205 -6.36 -16.05 2.28
CA ALA A 205 -7.01 -16.48 1.05
C ALA A 205 -6.36 -15.85 -0.19
N GLY A 206 -6.07 -14.55 -0.15
CA GLY A 206 -5.39 -13.81 -1.22
C GLY A 206 -3.99 -14.35 -1.51
N MET A 207 -3.24 -14.76 -0.48
CA MET A 207 -1.92 -15.37 -0.66
C MET A 207 -1.99 -16.82 -1.17
N ARG A 208 -2.98 -17.62 -0.76
CA ARG A 208 -3.10 -19.03 -1.23
C ARG A 208 -3.70 -19.16 -2.62
N ARG A 209 -4.77 -18.41 -2.87
CA ARG A 209 -5.60 -18.48 -4.08
C ARG A 209 -6.01 -17.07 -4.50
N PRO A 210 -5.08 -16.30 -5.08
CA PRO A 210 -5.39 -15.03 -5.71
C PRO A 210 -6.56 -15.22 -6.70
N SER A 211 -7.63 -14.46 -6.51
CA SER A 211 -8.87 -14.61 -7.29
C SER A 211 -9.39 -13.30 -7.88
N GLN A 212 -8.96 -12.17 -7.33
CA GLN A 212 -9.16 -10.85 -7.91
C GLN A 212 -7.90 -10.45 -8.68
N PRO A 213 -8.03 -9.67 -9.78
CA PRO A 213 -6.85 -9.08 -10.42
C PRO A 213 -6.04 -8.30 -9.40
N GLY A 214 -4.74 -8.58 -9.31
CA GLY A 214 -3.83 -7.77 -8.52
C GLY A 214 -3.74 -6.32 -9.03
N ILE A 215 -2.80 -5.56 -8.49
CA ILE A 215 -2.56 -4.16 -8.92
C ILE A 215 -2.21 -4.08 -10.42
N VAL A 216 -1.66 -5.15 -10.97
CA VAL A 216 -1.31 -5.30 -12.39
C VAL A 216 -2.06 -6.50 -12.95
N ASP A 217 -2.54 -6.38 -14.19
CA ASP A 217 -3.13 -7.52 -14.91
C ASP A 217 -2.03 -8.48 -15.37
N LEU A 218 -1.86 -9.59 -14.67
CA LEU A 218 -0.88 -10.61 -15.02
C LEU A 218 -1.35 -11.55 -16.14
N ARG A 219 -2.63 -11.51 -16.56
CA ARG A 219 -3.11 -12.35 -17.67
C ARG A 219 -2.46 -11.96 -19.00
N THR A 220 -2.00 -10.72 -19.10
CA THR A 220 -1.28 -10.19 -20.25
C THR A 220 0.24 -10.33 -20.12
N ALA A 221 0.73 -10.85 -19.00
CA ALA A 221 2.16 -10.99 -18.74
C ALA A 221 2.71 -12.33 -19.26
N ALA A 222 3.89 -12.29 -19.88
CA ALA A 222 4.60 -13.49 -20.31
C ALA A 222 5.17 -14.29 -19.13
N SER A 223 5.54 -13.64 -18.02
CA SER A 223 6.09 -14.27 -16.82
C SER A 223 5.69 -13.50 -15.56
N GLY A 224 4.67 -13.97 -14.86
CA GLY A 224 4.24 -13.41 -13.59
C GLY A 224 3.46 -14.41 -12.74
N ALA A 225 3.45 -14.19 -11.43
CA ALA A 225 2.69 -14.98 -10.47
C ALA A 225 2.19 -14.11 -9.32
N GLU A 226 1.23 -14.65 -8.58
CA GLU A 226 0.63 -14.03 -7.40
C GLU A 226 0.64 -14.95 -6.18
N GLY A 227 0.46 -14.35 -5.01
CA GLY A 227 0.42 -15.03 -3.73
C GLY A 227 1.71 -15.81 -3.44
N LEU A 228 1.58 -16.98 -2.83
CA LEU A 228 2.71 -17.85 -2.50
C LEU A 228 3.51 -18.28 -3.75
N ALA A 229 2.85 -18.44 -4.90
CA ALA A 229 3.54 -18.78 -6.15
C ALA A 229 4.49 -17.67 -6.62
N ALA A 230 4.16 -16.40 -6.34
CA ALA A 230 5.04 -15.26 -6.64
C ALA A 230 6.34 -15.31 -5.85
N ALA A 231 6.31 -15.71 -4.57
CA ALA A 231 7.51 -15.85 -3.75
C ALA A 231 8.44 -16.94 -4.30
N VAL A 232 7.86 -18.09 -4.69
CA VAL A 232 8.58 -19.20 -5.32
C VAL A 232 9.19 -18.77 -6.65
N GLN A 233 8.40 -18.12 -7.51
CA GLN A 233 8.85 -17.69 -8.82
C GLN A 233 9.95 -16.62 -8.73
N LEU A 234 9.82 -15.63 -7.84
CA LEU A 234 10.85 -14.63 -7.61
C LEU A 234 12.17 -15.29 -7.16
N ALA A 235 12.11 -16.18 -6.17
CA ALA A 235 13.29 -16.86 -5.66
C ALA A 235 14.00 -17.70 -6.73
N ALA A 236 13.23 -18.35 -7.62
CA ALA A 236 13.76 -19.09 -8.75
C ALA A 236 14.33 -18.17 -9.84
N ASP A 237 13.63 -17.10 -10.20
CA ASP A 237 14.06 -16.17 -11.26
C ASP A 237 15.37 -15.46 -10.90
N ILE A 238 15.54 -15.05 -9.63
CA ILE A 238 16.79 -14.44 -9.14
C ILE A 238 18.01 -15.34 -9.43
N GLN A 239 17.88 -16.67 -9.37
CA GLN A 239 18.99 -17.59 -9.68
C GLN A 239 19.44 -17.47 -11.15
N THR A 240 18.53 -17.09 -12.05
CA THR A 240 18.81 -16.94 -13.49
C THR A 240 19.55 -15.65 -13.81
N TRP A 241 19.63 -14.70 -12.85
CA TRP A 241 20.25 -13.39 -13.08
C TRP A 241 21.78 -13.44 -13.15
N ALA A 242 22.39 -14.57 -12.83
CA ALA A 242 23.84 -14.75 -12.84
C ALA A 242 24.46 -14.50 -14.22
N ASP A 243 23.71 -14.82 -15.28
CA ASP A 243 24.17 -14.73 -16.67
C ASP A 243 23.85 -13.38 -17.33
N LEU A 244 23.16 -12.47 -16.62
CA LEU A 244 22.79 -11.17 -17.17
C LEU A 244 24.00 -10.22 -17.30
N PRO A 245 23.98 -9.30 -18.28
CA PRO A 245 24.89 -8.17 -18.34
C PRO A 245 24.91 -7.37 -17.02
N VAL A 246 26.05 -6.73 -16.73
CA VAL A 246 26.24 -5.99 -15.46
C VAL A 246 25.21 -4.88 -15.29
N ASP A 247 24.95 -4.09 -16.33
CA ASP A 247 24.02 -2.96 -16.26
C ASP A 247 22.56 -3.41 -16.01
N ASP A 248 22.15 -4.52 -16.63
CA ASP A 248 20.83 -5.12 -16.41
C ASP A 248 20.71 -5.65 -14.98
N LEU A 249 21.77 -6.29 -14.46
CA LEU A 249 21.80 -6.79 -13.10
C LEU A 249 21.76 -5.65 -12.07
N GLU A 250 22.46 -4.53 -12.29
CA GLU A 250 22.37 -3.35 -11.42
C GLU A 250 20.93 -2.84 -11.36
N THR A 251 20.31 -2.71 -12.53
CA THR A 251 18.93 -2.23 -12.66
C THR A 251 17.96 -3.14 -11.89
N LEU A 252 18.08 -4.47 -12.05
CA LEU A 252 17.21 -5.43 -11.36
C LEU A 252 17.43 -5.44 -9.84
N LEU A 253 18.68 -5.48 -9.37
CA LEU A 253 18.99 -5.48 -7.94
C LEU A 253 18.53 -4.20 -7.25
N PHE A 254 18.76 -3.05 -7.90
CA PHE A 254 18.29 -1.76 -7.39
C PHE A 254 16.77 -1.69 -7.36
N SER A 255 16.09 -2.09 -8.45
CA SER A 255 14.64 -2.05 -8.56
C SER A 255 13.97 -2.97 -7.54
N LEU A 256 14.46 -4.20 -7.39
CA LEU A 256 13.99 -5.14 -6.37
C LEU A 256 14.07 -4.52 -4.97
N SER A 257 15.20 -3.90 -4.65
CA SER A 257 15.42 -3.26 -3.34
C SER A 257 14.50 -2.06 -3.12
N ALA A 258 14.27 -1.27 -4.17
CA ALA A 258 13.35 -0.13 -4.13
C ALA A 258 11.89 -0.58 -3.92
N PHE A 259 11.44 -1.62 -4.63
CA PHE A 259 10.09 -2.16 -4.43
C PHE A 259 9.88 -2.73 -3.03
N ILE A 260 10.88 -3.37 -2.43
CA ILE A 260 10.75 -3.94 -1.09
C ILE A 260 10.70 -2.85 0.00
N GLU A 261 11.55 -1.82 -0.09
CA GLU A 261 11.77 -0.88 1.02
C GLU A 261 11.17 0.52 0.83
N LYS A 262 11.10 1.02 -0.41
CA LYS A 262 10.92 2.47 -0.67
C LYS A 262 9.72 2.83 -1.53
N ALA A 263 9.11 1.88 -2.23
CA ALA A 263 7.97 2.13 -3.11
C ALA A 263 6.63 2.26 -2.34
N GLY A 264 6.64 2.98 -1.21
CA GLY A 264 5.48 3.14 -0.34
C GLY A 264 4.98 1.82 0.23
N THR A 265 5.87 1.00 0.80
CA THR A 265 5.55 -0.35 1.32
C THR A 265 5.60 -0.46 2.83
N GLY A 266 5.95 0.62 3.54
CA GLY A 266 6.25 0.60 4.98
C GLY A 266 7.46 -0.27 5.37
N GLY A 267 8.25 -0.74 4.39
CA GLY A 267 9.40 -1.61 4.59
C GLY A 267 9.05 -3.10 4.65
N GLY A 268 10.00 -3.95 4.24
CA GLY A 268 9.78 -5.40 4.18
C GLY A 268 8.58 -5.81 3.31
N LEU A 269 8.29 -5.04 2.25
CA LEU A 269 7.20 -5.30 1.31
C LEU A 269 5.82 -5.47 2.00
N PHE A 270 5.44 -4.50 2.84
CA PHE A 270 4.21 -4.46 3.68
C PHE A 270 4.18 -5.37 4.90
N ARG A 271 5.09 -6.34 5.04
CA ARG A 271 5.07 -7.27 6.18
C ARG A 271 5.39 -6.58 7.50
N ARG A 272 6.09 -5.44 7.47
CA ARG A 272 6.33 -4.63 8.66
C ARG A 272 5.06 -4.00 9.20
N LEU A 273 4.29 -3.33 8.33
CA LEU A 273 2.98 -2.78 8.69
C LEU A 273 2.04 -3.86 9.21
N LEU A 274 2.05 -5.05 8.57
CA LEU A 274 1.28 -6.19 9.07
C LEU A 274 1.74 -6.62 10.47
N ALA A 275 3.05 -6.73 10.71
CA ALA A 275 3.58 -7.13 12.01
C ALA A 275 3.17 -6.15 13.13
N ASP A 276 3.31 -4.85 12.86
CA ASP A 276 2.93 -3.80 13.80
C ASP A 276 1.42 -3.84 14.08
N GLY A 277 0.58 -3.96 13.03
CA GLY A 277 -0.86 -4.06 13.20
C GLY A 277 -1.32 -5.33 13.91
N CYS A 278 -0.69 -6.48 13.66
CA CYS A 278 -0.98 -7.70 14.39
C CYS A 278 -0.58 -7.58 15.87
N ALA A 279 0.50 -6.86 16.19
CA ALA A 279 0.86 -6.57 17.58
C ALA A 279 -0.21 -5.70 18.27
N ASP A 280 -0.76 -4.71 17.57
CA ASP A 280 -1.86 -3.88 18.07
C ASP A 280 -3.14 -4.70 18.29
N VAL A 281 -3.54 -5.55 17.33
CA VAL A 281 -4.69 -6.44 17.49
C VAL A 281 -4.48 -7.36 18.70
N ALA A 282 -3.31 -8.00 18.82
CA ALA A 282 -3.01 -8.86 19.97
C ALA A 282 -3.07 -8.12 21.30
N ARG A 283 -2.64 -6.85 21.36
CA ARG A 283 -2.76 -6.00 22.55
C ARG A 283 -4.22 -5.69 22.88
N LEU A 284 -5.03 -5.37 21.87
CA LEU A 284 -6.43 -4.99 22.03
C LEU A 284 -7.32 -6.18 22.43
N THR A 285 -7.04 -7.37 21.90
CA THR A 285 -7.87 -8.57 22.11
C THR A 285 -7.32 -9.52 23.18
N GLY A 286 -6.01 -9.46 23.46
CA GLY A 286 -5.31 -10.46 24.28
C GLY A 286 -5.07 -11.80 23.58
N ASP A 287 -5.34 -11.90 22.26
CA ASP A 287 -5.25 -13.16 21.53
C ASP A 287 -3.80 -13.61 21.28
N SER A 288 -3.44 -14.75 21.87
CA SER A 288 -2.08 -15.30 21.78
C SER A 288 -1.71 -15.79 20.37
N ALA A 289 -2.67 -16.23 19.56
CA ALA A 289 -2.42 -16.64 18.18
C ALA A 289 -2.07 -15.43 17.30
N THR A 290 -2.73 -14.30 17.52
CA THR A 290 -2.43 -13.03 16.87
C THR A 290 -1.05 -12.49 17.29
N ALA A 291 -0.64 -12.68 18.54
CA ALA A 291 0.73 -12.35 18.97
C ALA A 291 1.79 -13.18 18.23
N GLN A 292 1.53 -14.47 17.99
CA GLN A 292 2.40 -15.33 17.19
C GLN A 292 2.43 -14.92 15.72
N LEU A 293 1.28 -14.52 15.17
CA LEU A 293 1.19 -13.94 13.82
C LEU A 293 2.06 -12.69 13.69
N ALA A 294 2.05 -11.77 14.67
CA ALA A 294 2.93 -10.60 14.66
C ALA A 294 4.42 -10.97 14.56
N VAL A 295 4.85 -12.02 15.28
CA VAL A 295 6.21 -12.56 15.21
C VAL A 295 6.51 -13.19 13.85
N ALA A 296 5.57 -13.94 13.27
CA ALA A 296 5.72 -14.51 11.92
C ALA A 296 5.86 -13.41 10.85
N ALA A 297 4.99 -12.39 10.91
CA ALA A 297 5.04 -11.24 10.01
C ALA A 297 6.36 -10.46 10.14
N SER A 298 6.84 -10.25 11.37
CA SER A 298 8.13 -9.59 11.61
C SER A 298 9.32 -10.37 11.03
N ARG A 299 9.35 -11.70 11.17
CA ARG A 299 10.38 -12.54 10.53
C ARG A 299 10.33 -12.45 9.00
N CYS A 300 9.14 -12.48 8.42
CA CYS A 300 8.97 -12.32 6.98
C CYS A 300 9.44 -10.93 6.51
N ALA A 301 9.07 -9.86 7.24
CA ALA A 301 9.52 -8.50 6.97
C ALA A 301 11.05 -8.37 7.00
N GLN A 302 11.71 -9.01 7.97
CA GLN A 302 13.16 -9.03 8.09
C GLN A 302 13.83 -9.75 6.92
N ALA A 303 13.28 -10.87 6.46
CA ALA A 303 13.80 -11.61 5.31
C ALA A 303 13.68 -10.82 3.99
N TRP A 304 12.54 -10.17 3.76
CA TRP A 304 12.39 -9.23 2.65
C TRP A 304 13.40 -8.08 2.74
N THR A 305 13.52 -7.46 3.92
CA THR A 305 14.50 -6.38 4.16
C THR A 305 15.93 -6.85 3.90
N ALA A 306 16.29 -8.07 4.33
CA ALA A 306 17.61 -8.65 4.10
C ALA A 306 17.88 -8.87 2.60
N THR A 307 16.89 -9.36 1.87
CA THR A 307 16.94 -9.52 0.40
C THR A 307 17.22 -8.19 -0.29
N ALA A 308 16.47 -7.14 0.05
CA ALA A 308 16.71 -5.79 -0.48
C ALA A 308 18.11 -5.28 -0.14
N ARG A 309 18.50 -5.33 1.15
CA ARG A 309 19.81 -4.82 1.60
C ARG A 309 20.97 -5.50 0.91
N ALA A 310 20.87 -6.81 0.63
CA ALA A 310 21.92 -7.55 -0.05
C ALA A 310 22.19 -7.02 -1.48
N GLY A 311 21.15 -6.54 -2.18
CA GLY A 311 21.23 -6.03 -3.57
C GLY A 311 21.85 -4.64 -3.71
N ILE A 312 21.86 -3.84 -2.64
CA ILE A 312 22.34 -2.44 -2.65
C ILE A 312 23.55 -2.19 -1.77
N ARG A 313 24.28 -3.24 -1.35
CA ARG A 313 25.51 -3.07 -0.57
C ARG A 313 26.55 -2.30 -1.37
N ARG A 314 27.03 -1.19 -0.81
CA ARG A 314 28.11 -0.38 -1.41
C ARG A 314 29.43 -1.13 -1.35
N ASP A 315 30.29 -0.86 -2.33
CA ASP A 315 31.66 -1.38 -2.40
C ASP A 315 31.77 -2.92 -2.39
N VAL A 316 30.70 -3.61 -2.82
CA VAL A 316 30.63 -5.06 -2.99
C VAL A 316 30.40 -5.38 -4.46
N ASP A 317 31.21 -6.32 -4.99
CA ASP A 317 31.06 -6.84 -6.34
C ASP A 317 29.62 -7.26 -6.64
N ILE A 318 29.14 -6.95 -7.85
CA ILE A 318 27.74 -7.15 -8.23
C ILE A 318 27.32 -8.63 -8.19
N ARG A 319 28.21 -9.57 -8.51
CA ARG A 319 27.93 -11.01 -8.46
C ARG A 319 27.88 -11.51 -7.01
N VAL A 320 28.71 -10.92 -6.14
CA VAL A 320 28.64 -11.18 -4.68
C VAL A 320 27.35 -10.61 -4.07
N ARG A 321 26.89 -9.44 -4.54
CA ARG A 321 25.56 -8.92 -4.18
C ARG A 321 24.45 -9.85 -4.61
N LEU A 322 24.46 -10.28 -5.87
CA LEU A 322 23.49 -11.24 -6.39
C LEU A 322 23.47 -12.55 -5.58
N ALA A 323 24.63 -13.13 -5.25
CA ALA A 323 24.68 -14.32 -4.40
C ALA A 323 24.05 -14.09 -3.02
N GLY A 324 24.25 -12.91 -2.43
CA GLY A 324 23.59 -12.51 -1.18
C GLY A 324 22.08 -12.37 -1.32
N VAL A 325 21.60 -11.77 -2.41
CA VAL A 325 20.16 -11.66 -2.73
C VAL A 325 19.55 -13.04 -2.93
N ALA A 326 20.19 -13.89 -3.72
CA ALA A 326 19.78 -15.27 -3.97
C ALA A 326 19.65 -16.09 -2.67
N SER A 327 20.63 -15.98 -1.78
CA SER A 327 20.62 -16.67 -0.49
C SER A 327 19.56 -16.15 0.47
N ALA A 328 19.25 -14.85 0.45
CA ALA A 328 18.20 -14.28 1.29
C ALA A 328 16.80 -14.60 0.73
N ALA A 329 16.63 -14.47 -0.59
CA ALA A 329 15.38 -14.71 -1.29
C ALA A 329 14.94 -16.17 -1.24
N SER A 330 15.87 -17.13 -1.13
CA SER A 330 15.54 -18.56 -1.04
C SER A 330 14.75 -18.93 0.22
N GLN A 331 14.76 -18.08 1.25
CA GLN A 331 14.00 -18.30 2.49
C GLN A 331 12.56 -17.77 2.42
N LEU A 332 12.27 -16.87 1.46
CA LEU A 332 10.97 -16.19 1.36
C LEU A 332 9.80 -17.16 1.17
N PRO A 333 9.86 -18.21 0.32
CA PRO A 333 8.72 -19.09 0.11
C PRO A 333 8.22 -19.79 1.38
N GLU A 334 9.15 -20.29 2.21
CA GLU A 334 8.82 -20.97 3.47
C GLU A 334 8.27 -19.97 4.50
N LEU A 335 8.92 -18.81 4.65
CA LEU A 335 8.46 -17.78 5.57
C LEU A 335 7.08 -17.20 5.21
N GLU A 336 6.79 -17.04 3.92
CA GLU A 336 5.46 -16.62 3.45
C GLU A 336 4.41 -17.71 3.71
N LEU A 337 4.75 -18.98 3.54
CA LEU A 337 3.86 -20.09 3.87
C LEU A 337 3.52 -20.12 5.37
N ASP A 338 4.53 -19.95 6.23
CA ASP A 338 4.37 -19.89 7.68
C ASP A 338 3.52 -18.67 8.11
N LEU A 339 3.73 -17.52 7.46
CA LEU A 339 2.93 -16.32 7.68
C LEU A 339 1.45 -16.56 7.33
N VAL A 340 1.18 -17.20 6.20
CA VAL A 340 -0.19 -17.56 5.79
C VAL A 340 -0.84 -18.53 6.77
N ALA A 341 -0.12 -19.57 7.22
CA ALA A 341 -0.66 -20.49 8.23
C ALA A 341 -0.95 -19.77 9.56
N SER A 342 -0.10 -18.81 9.95
CA SER A 342 -0.30 -18.00 11.16
C SER A 342 -1.52 -17.07 11.04
N LEU A 343 -1.79 -16.51 9.86
CA LEU A 343 -3.00 -15.71 9.58
C LEU A 343 -4.27 -16.55 9.77
N GLU A 344 -4.27 -17.79 9.25
CA GLU A 344 -5.42 -18.72 9.38
C GLU A 344 -5.68 -19.12 10.83
N ALA A 345 -4.60 -19.38 11.59
CA ALA A 345 -4.68 -19.70 13.02
C ALA A 345 -5.22 -18.52 13.83
N ALA A 346 -4.70 -17.32 13.62
CA ALA A 346 -5.18 -16.11 14.30
C ALA A 346 -6.64 -15.79 13.97
N SER A 347 -7.02 -15.86 12.69
CA SER A 347 -8.42 -15.68 12.26
C SER A 347 -9.38 -16.66 12.96
N SER A 348 -8.98 -17.93 13.04
CA SER A 348 -9.77 -18.97 13.70
C SER A 348 -9.87 -18.75 15.21
N SER A 349 -8.78 -18.31 15.85
CA SER A 349 -8.72 -18.02 17.28
C SER A 349 -9.67 -16.87 17.67
N LEU A 350 -9.60 -15.75 16.94
CA LEU A 350 -10.46 -14.59 17.17
C LEU A 350 -11.94 -14.95 16.98
N THR A 351 -12.29 -15.70 15.94
CA THR A 351 -13.68 -16.12 15.68
C THR A 351 -14.22 -17.10 16.75
N ALA A 352 -13.34 -17.86 17.41
CA ALA A 352 -13.72 -18.83 18.44
C ALA A 352 -13.92 -18.17 19.81
N ALA A 353 -13.27 -17.03 20.07
CA ALA A 353 -13.42 -16.27 21.31
C ALA A 353 -14.77 -15.54 21.42
N ASP A 354 -15.39 -15.22 20.28
CA ASP A 354 -16.71 -14.57 20.19
C ASP A 354 -17.90 -15.54 20.35
N ARG A 355 -17.65 -16.82 20.66
CA ARG A 355 -18.68 -17.86 20.88
C ARG A 355 -18.74 -18.35 22.32
#